data_AF-A0A7S3FJM4-F1
#
_entry.id   AF-A0A7S3FJM4-F1
#
_cell.length_a   1.000
_cell.length_b   1.000
_cell.length_c   1.000
_cell.angle_alpha   90.00
_cell.angle_beta   90.00
_cell.angle_gamma   90.00
#
_symmetry.space_group_name_H-M   'P 1'
#
loop_
_entity.id
_entity.type
_entity.pdbx_description
1 polymer ?
#
loop_
_entity_poly.entity_id
_entity_poly.type
_entity_poly.pdbx_seq_one_letter_code
_entity_poly.pdbx_strand_id
1 'polypeptide(L)'
;MRAKPCRTRSKTSTLLRIMSQEGNAVQEMLAPPARSAQETRLATVQQASAEQGGRQRPVWGRTQSLAGVLAELHSSNAFLAQRGLEALREAVASAPCGVLSEALLKSPGLGALWMAWETVHADAKHRCSVAPLLAAAACLRYDARQDVSASLLAEADGVAAQLDAVAMTFVQRRLRDAYSHLASGSHTRANAALALLAAAVDGRPAVARELAASFDFSLQALPRLSNHVPMQRESAKVGRKRLRGSGDGDGAAARWPHPPSPADMSVKDLQAQPSRVLFVDFVLALLSAEDYGLARAVLGRKVLAAGVLHGIARDPPDRATIALRRVAQCTVEGSHDGGVRLPTRVLSAIFGDAAVEQLAIVSMRAGREEGGGEAAAASAAKVLLQALATQPLFGITPPRATLCPAGVRAAARCARLLKRLRPTMCRIHARLVIAAADANPCVAAAYLASLSIKVDPSLSERWLTSMALTG
;
A
#
# COMPACT_ATOMS: atom_id res chain seq x y z
N MET A 1 -68.92 -54.24 -36.08
CA MET A 1 -69.15 -53.03 -36.90
C MET A 1 -67.82 -52.51 -37.42
N ARG A 2 -67.88 -51.91 -38.61
CA ARG A 2 -66.83 -51.48 -39.54
C ARG A 2 -65.61 -50.73 -38.94
N ALA A 3 -64.46 -50.98 -39.57
CA ALA A 3 -63.15 -50.38 -39.31
C ALA A 3 -63.01 -48.92 -39.77
N LYS A 4 -62.05 -48.16 -39.17
CA LYS A 4 -61.12 -47.24 -39.85
C LYS A 4 -59.95 -46.78 -38.94
N PRO A 5 -58.80 -46.36 -39.53
CA PRO A 5 -57.47 -46.39 -38.92
C PRO A 5 -56.92 -45.01 -38.52
N CYS A 6 -55.89 -44.96 -37.67
CA CYS A 6 -55.04 -43.78 -37.50
C CYS A 6 -53.57 -44.10 -37.84
N ARG A 7 -53.10 -43.46 -38.91
CA ARG A 7 -51.76 -43.52 -39.48
C ARG A 7 -50.71 -42.88 -38.57
N THR A 8 -49.57 -43.55 -38.45
CA THR A 8 -48.26 -42.99 -38.14
C THR A 8 -47.81 -42.02 -39.24
N ARG A 9 -47.39 -40.79 -38.87
CA ARG A 9 -46.58 -39.92 -39.75
C ARG A 9 -45.39 -39.34 -38.97
N SER A 10 -44.25 -40.00 -39.18
CA SER A 10 -42.91 -39.46 -39.45
C SER A 10 -42.51 -38.09 -38.86
N LYS A 11 -41.63 -38.13 -37.85
CA LYS A 11 -40.90 -36.99 -37.25
C LYS A 11 -39.69 -36.52 -38.07
N THR A 12 -39.56 -36.91 -39.33
CA THR A 12 -38.34 -36.63 -40.13
C THR A 12 -38.37 -35.31 -40.90
N SER A 13 -39.47 -34.55 -40.87
CA SER A 13 -39.61 -33.29 -41.63
C SER A 13 -39.17 -32.03 -40.84
N THR A 14 -39.19 -32.07 -39.50
CA THR A 14 -38.84 -30.90 -38.68
C THR A 14 -37.32 -30.72 -38.53
N LEU A 15 -36.54 -31.81 -38.51
CA LEU A 15 -35.08 -31.75 -38.37
C LEU A 15 -34.36 -31.24 -39.64
N LEU A 16 -34.92 -31.47 -40.83
CA LEU A 16 -34.34 -30.97 -42.09
C LEU A 16 -34.56 -29.46 -42.30
N ARG A 17 -35.54 -28.83 -41.63
CA ARG A 17 -35.75 -27.37 -41.69
C ARG A 17 -34.79 -26.60 -40.77
N ILE A 18 -34.41 -27.19 -39.65
CA ILE A 18 -33.49 -26.54 -38.69
C ILE A 18 -32.06 -26.58 -39.24
N MET A 19 -31.63 -27.69 -39.84
CA MET A 19 -30.28 -27.79 -40.42
C MET A 19 -30.07 -26.94 -41.68
N SER A 20 -31.13 -26.53 -42.39
CA SER A 20 -31.01 -25.64 -43.54
C SER A 20 -30.97 -24.15 -43.17
N GLN A 21 -31.35 -23.76 -41.95
CA GLN A 21 -31.23 -22.38 -41.48
C GLN A 21 -29.86 -22.09 -40.84
N GLU A 22 -29.20 -23.10 -40.25
CA GLU A 22 -27.85 -22.95 -39.69
C GLU A 22 -26.75 -22.93 -40.77
N GLY A 23 -27.00 -23.52 -41.95
CA GLY A 23 -26.05 -23.50 -43.08
C GLY A 23 -25.85 -22.11 -43.72
N ASN A 24 -26.89 -21.27 -43.76
CA ASN A 24 -26.79 -19.93 -44.33
C ASN A 24 -26.17 -18.90 -43.37
N ALA A 25 -26.28 -19.11 -42.05
CA ALA A 25 -25.72 -18.20 -41.05
C ALA A 25 -24.18 -18.29 -40.97
N VAL A 26 -23.59 -19.45 -41.32
CA VAL A 26 -22.13 -19.65 -41.28
C VAL A 26 -21.45 -19.11 -42.54
N GLN A 27 -22.16 -18.99 -43.66
CA GLN A 27 -21.60 -18.49 -44.92
C GLN A 27 -21.56 -16.95 -45.00
N GLU A 28 -22.36 -16.24 -44.19
CA GLU A 28 -22.34 -14.77 -44.08
C GLU A 28 -21.26 -14.27 -43.09
N MET A 29 -20.66 -15.16 -42.29
CA MET A 29 -19.62 -14.84 -41.29
C MET A 29 -18.17 -14.90 -41.83
N LEU A 30 -17.95 -15.28 -43.10
CA LEU A 30 -16.61 -15.48 -43.68
C LEU A 30 -16.27 -14.53 -44.85
N ALA A 31 -17.07 -13.50 -45.10
CA ALA A 31 -16.69 -12.44 -46.03
C ALA A 31 -15.80 -11.39 -45.34
N PRO A 32 -14.60 -11.07 -45.85
CA PRO A 32 -13.75 -10.03 -45.27
C PRO A 32 -14.42 -8.66 -45.44
N PRO A 33 -14.35 -7.76 -44.44
CA PRO A 33 -14.92 -6.43 -44.59
C PRO A 33 -14.12 -5.66 -45.65
N ALA A 34 -14.83 -5.00 -46.56
CA ALA A 34 -14.24 -4.15 -47.58
C ALA A 34 -13.34 -3.09 -46.92
N ARG A 35 -12.03 -3.15 -47.21
CA ARG A 35 -10.99 -2.24 -46.68
C ARG A 35 -11.32 -0.76 -46.87
N SER A 36 -12.14 -0.41 -47.86
CA SER A 36 -12.55 0.97 -48.14
C SER A 36 -13.41 1.59 -47.03
N ALA A 37 -14.22 0.83 -46.29
CA ALA A 37 -15.09 1.39 -45.26
C ALA A 37 -14.36 1.72 -43.94
N GLN A 38 -13.27 1.00 -43.63
CA GLN A 38 -12.43 1.25 -42.46
C GLN A 38 -11.47 2.42 -42.69
N GLU A 39 -10.90 2.54 -43.89
CA GLU A 39 -10.05 3.69 -44.27
C GLU A 39 -10.86 4.99 -44.33
N THR A 40 -12.11 4.93 -44.82
CA THR A 40 -12.99 6.11 -44.83
C THR A 40 -13.35 6.56 -43.41
N ARG A 41 -13.59 5.63 -42.47
CA ARG A 41 -13.87 5.93 -41.04
C ARG A 41 -12.65 6.46 -40.28
N LEU A 42 -11.45 5.94 -40.55
CA LEU A 42 -10.20 6.48 -39.98
C LEU A 42 -9.90 7.88 -40.52
N ALA A 43 -10.17 8.14 -41.80
CA ALA A 43 -10.07 9.47 -42.38
C ALA A 43 -11.10 10.45 -41.80
N THR A 44 -12.36 10.02 -41.58
CA THR A 44 -13.38 10.91 -40.98
C THR A 44 -13.09 11.22 -39.51
N VAL A 45 -12.50 10.29 -38.74
CA VAL A 45 -12.07 10.53 -37.35
C VAL A 45 -10.84 11.43 -37.28
N GLN A 46 -9.89 11.31 -38.21
CA GLN A 46 -8.74 12.22 -38.31
C GLN A 46 -9.15 13.62 -38.77
N GLN A 47 -10.12 13.75 -39.67
CA GLN A 47 -10.61 15.05 -40.17
C GLN A 47 -11.52 15.74 -39.14
N ALA A 48 -12.32 14.99 -38.37
CA ALA A 48 -13.09 15.54 -37.24
C ALA A 48 -12.20 15.97 -36.06
N SER A 49 -11.04 15.31 -35.84
CA SER A 49 -10.02 15.76 -34.88
C SER A 49 -9.27 17.02 -35.33
N ALA A 50 -9.13 17.25 -36.64
CA ALA A 50 -8.50 18.46 -37.17
C ALA A 50 -9.42 19.70 -37.07
N GLU A 51 -10.73 19.53 -37.20
CA GLU A 51 -11.70 20.65 -37.17
C GLU A 51 -12.17 21.03 -35.76
N GLN A 52 -11.95 20.18 -34.75
CA GLN A 52 -12.08 20.56 -33.32
C GLN A 52 -10.76 21.08 -32.69
N GLY A 53 -9.77 21.42 -33.54
CA GLY A 53 -8.45 21.96 -33.17
C GLY A 53 -8.44 23.40 -32.63
N GLY A 54 -9.49 23.81 -31.90
CA GLY A 54 -9.55 25.08 -31.17
C GLY A 54 -9.35 24.93 -29.65
N ARG A 55 -9.06 23.73 -29.13
CA ARG A 55 -8.72 23.56 -27.72
C ARG A 55 -7.22 23.80 -27.53
N GLN A 56 -6.95 24.90 -26.82
CA GLN A 56 -5.63 25.35 -26.39
C GLN A 56 -4.74 24.16 -25.99
N ARG A 57 -3.59 24.04 -26.67
CA ARG A 57 -2.50 23.19 -26.19
C ARG A 57 -2.23 23.55 -24.73
N PRO A 58 -2.01 22.57 -23.84
CA PRO A 58 -1.64 22.87 -22.46
C PRO A 58 -0.41 23.79 -22.49
N VAL A 59 -0.57 25.01 -22.00
CA VAL A 59 0.48 26.01 -21.97
C VAL A 59 1.40 25.63 -20.83
N TRP A 60 2.47 24.92 -21.19
CA TRP A 60 3.56 24.53 -20.31
C TRP A 60 4.15 25.77 -19.61
N GLY A 61 4.60 25.60 -18.36
CA GLY A 61 5.41 26.59 -17.67
C GLY A 61 6.55 27.08 -18.58
N ARG A 62 6.77 28.40 -18.61
CA ARG A 62 7.55 29.14 -19.62
C ARG A 62 9.03 28.72 -19.74
N THR A 63 9.40 27.56 -20.29
CA THR A 63 10.71 27.39 -20.99
C THR A 63 11.01 26.08 -21.74
N GLN A 64 10.36 24.92 -21.53
CA GLN A 64 10.76 23.69 -22.25
C GLN A 64 9.57 22.86 -22.77
N SER A 65 9.69 22.37 -24.02
CA SER A 65 8.74 21.42 -24.62
C SER A 65 9.09 19.98 -24.21
N LEU A 66 8.12 19.06 -24.22
CA LEU A 66 8.38 17.64 -23.96
C LEU A 66 9.45 17.05 -24.89
N ALA A 67 9.51 17.52 -26.15
CA ALA A 67 10.57 17.13 -27.08
C ALA A 67 11.97 17.54 -26.59
N GLY A 68 12.10 18.74 -25.99
CA GLY A 68 13.32 19.19 -25.36
C GLY A 68 13.71 18.34 -24.14
N VAL A 69 12.73 18.01 -23.28
CA VAL A 69 12.94 17.12 -22.13
C VAL A 69 13.42 15.74 -22.58
N LEU A 70 12.77 15.15 -23.59
CA LEU A 70 13.19 13.86 -24.15
C LEU A 70 14.59 13.94 -24.78
N ALA A 71 14.94 15.03 -25.46
CA ALA A 71 16.29 15.21 -26.01
C ALA A 71 17.36 15.26 -24.90
N GLU A 72 17.07 15.92 -23.78
CA GLU A 72 17.96 15.95 -22.61
C GLU A 72 18.12 14.56 -21.98
N LEU A 73 17.04 13.78 -21.89
CA LEU A 73 17.09 12.40 -21.39
C LEU A 73 17.94 11.46 -22.26
N HIS A 74 17.98 11.68 -23.57
CA HIS A 74 18.84 10.91 -24.48
C HIS A 74 20.30 11.41 -24.51
N SER A 75 20.63 12.46 -23.76
CA SER A 75 21.99 12.99 -23.74
C SER A 75 22.96 12.00 -23.09
N SER A 76 24.13 11.82 -23.70
CA SER A 76 25.26 11.11 -23.09
C SER A 76 25.94 11.94 -21.98
N ASN A 77 25.56 13.20 -21.80
CA ASN A 77 26.07 14.06 -20.73
C ASN A 77 25.20 13.88 -19.48
N ALA A 78 25.81 13.39 -18.39
CA ALA A 78 25.12 13.12 -17.13
C ALA A 78 24.42 14.35 -16.52
N PHE A 79 24.97 15.56 -16.71
CA PHE A 79 24.34 16.80 -16.24
C PHE A 79 23.04 17.09 -17.00
N LEU A 80 23.06 16.96 -18.34
CA LEU A 80 21.87 17.16 -19.16
C LEU A 80 20.84 16.06 -18.93
N ALA A 81 21.26 14.81 -18.81
CA ALA A 81 20.39 13.70 -18.46
C ALA A 81 19.71 13.91 -17.09
N GLN A 82 20.46 14.40 -16.09
CA GLN A 82 19.90 14.75 -14.78
C GLN A 82 18.87 15.89 -14.88
N ARG A 83 19.18 16.94 -15.64
CA ARG A 83 18.24 18.06 -15.86
C ARG A 83 16.96 17.60 -16.54
N GLY A 84 17.08 16.73 -17.55
CA GLY A 84 15.94 16.12 -18.23
C GLY A 84 15.07 15.29 -17.29
N LEU A 85 15.66 14.55 -16.35
CA LEU A 85 14.92 13.78 -15.34
C LEU A 85 14.14 14.68 -14.38
N GLU A 86 14.76 15.78 -13.93
CA GLU A 86 14.10 16.77 -13.07
C GLU A 86 12.95 17.46 -13.81
N ALA A 87 13.16 17.86 -15.06
CA ALA A 87 12.14 18.48 -15.91
C ALA A 87 10.98 17.53 -16.22
N LEU A 88 11.27 16.25 -16.49
CA LEU A 88 10.23 15.23 -16.68
C LEU A 88 9.38 15.07 -15.42
N ARG A 89 10.01 15.01 -14.24
CA ARG A 89 9.29 14.89 -12.97
C ARG A 89 8.37 16.09 -12.74
N GLU A 90 8.87 17.31 -12.95
CA GLU A 90 8.08 18.53 -12.79
C GLU A 90 6.92 18.58 -13.80
N ALA A 91 7.15 18.14 -15.05
CA ALA A 91 6.11 18.03 -16.06
C ALA A 91 5.01 17.05 -15.62
N VAL A 92 5.38 15.86 -15.16
CA VAL A 92 4.45 14.84 -14.65
C VAL A 92 3.66 15.37 -13.43
N ALA A 93 4.30 16.11 -12.52
CA ALA A 93 3.61 16.71 -11.38
C ALA A 93 2.57 17.77 -11.82
N SER A 94 2.86 18.52 -12.88
CA SER A 94 1.96 19.58 -13.36
C SER A 94 0.78 19.08 -14.20
N ALA A 95 0.99 18.04 -15.01
CA ALA A 95 -0.02 17.54 -15.97
C ALA A 95 0.19 16.04 -16.27
N PRO A 96 -0.11 15.14 -15.33
CA PRO A 96 0.37 13.76 -15.37
C PRO A 96 -0.16 12.96 -16.57
N CYS A 97 -1.48 13.02 -16.86
CA CYS A 97 -2.10 12.25 -17.93
C CYS A 97 -1.55 12.61 -19.33
N GLY A 98 -1.51 13.91 -19.65
CA GLY A 98 -1.07 14.40 -20.95
C GLY A 98 0.41 14.16 -21.18
N VAL A 99 1.25 14.43 -20.17
CA VAL A 99 2.70 14.24 -20.25
C VAL A 99 3.05 12.77 -20.41
N LEU A 100 2.48 11.89 -19.57
CA LEU A 100 2.84 10.48 -19.59
C LEU A 100 2.36 9.80 -20.87
N SER A 101 1.14 10.09 -21.33
CA SER A 101 0.64 9.56 -22.61
C SER A 101 1.52 9.97 -23.78
N GLU A 102 1.90 11.26 -23.86
CA GLU A 102 2.77 11.75 -24.95
C GLU A 102 4.20 11.20 -24.83
N ALA A 103 4.74 11.10 -23.61
CA ALA A 103 6.08 10.55 -23.36
C ALA A 103 6.15 9.06 -23.69
N LEU A 104 5.13 8.28 -23.32
CA LEU A 104 5.03 6.86 -23.64
C LEU A 104 4.86 6.62 -25.14
N LEU A 105 4.12 7.48 -25.83
CA LEU A 105 3.98 7.41 -27.30
C LEU A 105 5.30 7.68 -28.02
N LYS A 106 6.09 8.66 -27.53
CA LYS A 106 7.39 9.02 -28.12
C LYS A 106 8.54 8.12 -27.68
N SER A 107 8.45 7.53 -26.51
CA SER A 107 9.45 6.66 -25.91
C SER A 107 8.75 5.47 -25.21
N PRO A 108 8.34 4.43 -25.98
CA PRO A 108 7.68 3.25 -25.44
C PRO A 108 8.43 2.65 -24.26
N GLY A 109 7.70 2.32 -23.19
CA GLY A 109 8.29 1.78 -21.95
C GLY A 109 9.22 2.77 -21.21
N LEU A 110 9.10 4.07 -21.49
CA LEU A 110 9.95 5.13 -20.95
C LEU A 110 11.45 4.85 -21.12
N GLY A 111 11.84 4.28 -22.27
CA GLY A 111 13.24 4.01 -22.61
C GLY A 111 14.18 5.20 -22.40
N ALA A 112 13.76 6.41 -22.76
CA ALA A 112 14.52 7.64 -22.53
C ALA A 112 14.86 7.88 -21.04
N LEU A 113 13.90 7.63 -20.14
CA LEU A 113 14.11 7.75 -18.70
C LEU A 113 15.15 6.74 -18.21
N TRP A 114 15.12 5.52 -18.73
CA TRP A 114 16.09 4.48 -18.37
C TRP A 114 17.48 4.72 -18.94
N MET A 115 17.59 5.30 -20.13
CA MET A 115 18.88 5.73 -20.70
C MET A 115 19.48 6.85 -19.83
N ALA A 116 18.70 7.87 -19.50
CA ALA A 116 19.15 8.94 -18.62
C ALA A 116 19.59 8.41 -17.24
N TRP A 117 18.85 7.44 -16.70
CA TRP A 117 19.20 6.76 -15.45
C TRP A 117 20.59 6.14 -15.53
N GLU A 118 20.88 5.38 -16.60
CA GLU A 118 22.17 4.72 -16.80
C GLU A 118 23.30 5.74 -16.97
N THR A 119 23.10 6.78 -17.78
CA THR A 119 24.07 7.87 -17.96
C THR A 119 24.42 8.53 -16.63
N VAL A 120 23.42 8.80 -15.78
CA VAL A 120 23.62 9.40 -14.45
C VAL A 120 24.30 8.43 -13.49
N HIS A 121 23.96 7.14 -13.51
CA HIS A 121 24.56 6.14 -12.61
C HIS A 121 25.98 5.71 -13.03
N ALA A 122 26.34 5.84 -14.30
CA ALA A 122 27.67 5.58 -14.81
C ALA A 122 28.67 6.69 -14.44
N ASP A 123 28.21 7.94 -14.33
CA ASP A 123 29.06 9.07 -13.99
C ASP A 123 29.42 9.08 -12.49
N ALA A 124 30.71 9.10 -12.17
CA ALA A 124 31.18 9.04 -10.77
C ALA A 124 30.72 10.23 -9.91
N LYS A 125 30.49 11.42 -10.50
CA LYS A 125 30.02 12.61 -9.79
C LYS A 125 28.51 12.55 -9.55
N HIS A 126 27.76 11.99 -10.49
CA HIS A 126 26.30 11.96 -10.46
C HIS A 126 25.67 10.61 -10.05
N ARG A 127 26.46 9.55 -9.87
CA ARG A 127 26.04 8.20 -9.44
C ARG A 127 25.19 8.16 -8.19
N CYS A 128 25.35 9.20 -7.38
CA CYS A 128 24.73 9.41 -6.09
C CYS A 128 23.44 10.25 -6.15
N SER A 129 22.99 10.62 -7.35
CA SER A 129 21.83 11.49 -7.56
C SER A 129 20.53 10.77 -7.24
N VAL A 130 19.60 11.52 -6.62
CA VAL A 130 18.23 11.05 -6.34
C VAL A 130 17.26 11.37 -7.49
N ALA A 131 17.68 12.19 -8.47
CA ALA A 131 16.83 12.59 -9.59
C ALA A 131 16.28 11.40 -10.40
N PRO A 132 17.08 10.36 -10.76
CA PRO A 132 16.54 9.21 -11.47
C PRO A 132 15.46 8.47 -10.67
N LEU A 133 15.67 8.30 -9.36
CA LEU A 133 14.73 7.62 -8.46
C LEU A 133 13.39 8.37 -8.41
N LEU A 134 13.44 9.68 -8.25
CA LEU A 134 12.26 10.52 -8.11
C LEU A 134 11.49 10.69 -9.42
N ALA A 135 12.18 10.83 -10.55
CA ALA A 135 11.54 10.88 -11.86
C ALA A 135 10.78 9.58 -12.15
N ALA A 136 11.42 8.43 -11.93
CA ALA A 136 10.77 7.13 -12.08
C ALA A 136 9.58 6.97 -11.12
N ALA A 137 9.74 7.37 -9.85
CA ALA A 137 8.66 7.28 -8.86
C ALA A 137 7.45 8.15 -9.25
N ALA A 138 7.68 9.36 -9.77
CA ALA A 138 6.63 10.25 -10.23
C ALA A 138 5.85 9.66 -11.42
N CYS A 139 6.54 9.07 -12.41
CA CYS A 139 5.89 8.38 -13.52
C CYS A 139 5.06 7.17 -13.04
N LEU A 140 5.59 6.36 -12.12
CA LEU A 140 4.96 5.12 -11.68
C LEU A 140 3.79 5.32 -10.71
N ARG A 141 3.74 6.44 -9.97
CA ARG A 141 2.59 6.73 -9.10
C ARG A 141 1.36 7.26 -9.82
N TYR A 142 1.45 7.53 -11.11
CA TYR A 142 0.29 7.95 -11.87
C TYR A 142 -0.77 6.85 -11.87
N ASP A 143 -1.94 7.16 -11.30
CA ASP A 143 -3.12 6.32 -11.39
C ASP A 143 -3.98 6.81 -12.57
N ALA A 144 -3.80 6.16 -13.72
CA ALA A 144 -4.49 6.51 -14.94
C ALA A 144 -6.02 6.43 -14.81
N ARG A 145 -6.56 5.73 -13.80
CA ARG A 145 -7.99 5.48 -13.64
C ARG A 145 -8.73 6.53 -12.82
N GLN A 146 -8.03 7.33 -12.02
CA GLN A 146 -8.67 8.34 -11.16
C GLN A 146 -9.06 9.63 -11.90
N ASP A 147 -8.42 9.93 -13.04
CA ASP A 147 -8.49 11.25 -13.69
C ASP A 147 -9.28 11.28 -15.02
N VAL A 148 -10.03 10.23 -15.35
CA VAL A 148 -10.45 10.00 -16.74
C VAL A 148 -11.96 9.71 -16.87
N SER A 149 -12.63 10.42 -17.79
CA SER A 149 -14.04 10.17 -18.13
C SER A 149 -14.22 8.80 -18.80
N ALA A 150 -15.42 8.21 -18.70
CA ALA A 150 -15.70 6.87 -19.22
C ALA A 150 -15.28 6.64 -20.70
N SER A 151 -15.27 7.71 -21.50
CA SER A 151 -14.86 7.71 -22.91
C SER A 151 -13.36 7.50 -23.16
N LEU A 152 -12.51 7.72 -22.16
CA LEU A 152 -11.04 7.70 -22.25
C LEU A 152 -10.42 6.54 -21.43
N LEU A 153 -11.26 5.67 -20.84
CA LEU A 153 -10.82 4.53 -20.03
C LEU A 153 -9.91 3.57 -20.80
N ALA A 154 -10.16 3.35 -22.09
CA ALA A 154 -9.33 2.47 -22.92
C ALA A 154 -7.90 3.01 -23.12
N GLU A 155 -7.75 4.33 -23.27
CA GLU A 155 -6.43 4.96 -23.34
C GLU A 155 -5.72 4.90 -21.98
N ALA A 156 -6.46 5.13 -20.90
CA ALA A 156 -5.96 5.02 -19.52
C ALA A 156 -5.48 3.60 -19.20
N ASP A 157 -6.22 2.56 -19.60
CA ASP A 157 -5.81 1.16 -19.43
C ASP A 157 -4.55 0.84 -20.25
N GLY A 158 -4.42 1.40 -21.45
CA GLY A 158 -3.21 1.28 -22.27
C GLY A 158 -1.98 1.90 -21.59
N VAL A 159 -2.13 3.11 -21.02
CA VAL A 159 -1.08 3.77 -20.24
C VAL A 159 -0.73 2.97 -18.99
N ALA A 160 -1.72 2.49 -18.25
CA ALA A 160 -1.50 1.66 -17.06
C ALA A 160 -0.70 0.39 -17.38
N ALA A 161 -1.05 -0.32 -18.45
CA ALA A 161 -0.32 -1.52 -18.88
C ALA A 161 1.13 -1.23 -19.26
N GLN A 162 1.40 -0.08 -19.89
CA GLN A 162 2.77 0.34 -20.18
C GLN A 162 3.54 0.70 -18.91
N LEU A 163 2.92 1.38 -17.95
CA LEU A 163 3.52 1.67 -16.65
C LEU A 163 3.82 0.40 -15.84
N ASP A 164 2.98 -0.63 -15.97
CA ASP A 164 3.25 -1.94 -15.37
C ASP A 164 4.51 -2.58 -15.97
N ALA A 165 4.68 -2.50 -17.29
CA ALA A 165 5.90 -2.96 -17.97
C ALA A 165 7.15 -2.16 -17.57
N VAL A 166 6.99 -0.84 -17.39
CA VAL A 166 8.05 0.06 -16.88
C VAL A 166 8.46 -0.35 -15.47
N ALA A 167 7.49 -0.56 -14.57
CA ALA A 167 7.73 -0.97 -13.19
C ALA A 167 8.39 -2.35 -13.12
N MET A 168 7.93 -3.31 -13.94
CA MET A 168 8.54 -4.64 -14.05
C MET A 168 9.99 -4.56 -14.53
N THR A 169 10.28 -3.71 -15.52
CA THR A 169 11.65 -3.49 -16.02
C THR A 169 12.56 -2.95 -14.91
N PHE A 170 12.07 -2.03 -14.09
CA PHE A 170 12.81 -1.53 -12.92
C PHE A 170 13.14 -2.66 -11.94
N VAL A 171 12.15 -3.46 -11.54
CA VAL A 171 12.36 -4.56 -10.58
C VAL A 171 13.36 -5.59 -11.12
N GLN A 172 13.25 -5.97 -12.39
CA GLN A 172 14.10 -7.01 -12.98
C GLN A 172 15.53 -6.54 -13.26
N ARG A 173 15.72 -5.29 -13.69
CA ARG A 173 17.02 -4.83 -14.22
C ARG A 173 17.75 -3.85 -13.31
N ARG A 174 17.03 -3.13 -12.45
CA ARG A 174 17.58 -1.96 -11.72
C ARG A 174 17.40 -2.01 -10.21
N LEU A 175 16.85 -3.09 -9.68
CA LEU A 175 16.66 -3.23 -8.24
C LEU A 175 17.97 -3.14 -7.44
N ARG A 176 19.09 -3.58 -8.04
CA ARG A 176 20.42 -3.48 -7.43
C ARG A 176 20.87 -2.04 -7.20
N ASP A 177 20.47 -1.10 -8.07
CA ASP A 177 20.77 0.32 -7.89
C ASP A 177 20.04 0.85 -6.65
N ALA A 178 18.78 0.46 -6.44
CA ALA A 178 18.02 0.82 -5.25
C ALA A 178 18.69 0.34 -3.95
N TYR A 179 19.32 -0.84 -3.94
CA TYR A 179 20.08 -1.31 -2.77
C TYR A 179 21.25 -0.38 -2.42
N SER A 180 21.97 0.13 -3.43
CA SER A 180 23.08 1.05 -3.19
C SER A 180 22.60 2.36 -2.53
N HIS A 181 21.42 2.84 -2.90
CA HIS A 181 20.79 4.02 -2.31
C HIS A 181 20.26 3.76 -0.90
N LEU A 182 19.62 2.62 -0.66
CA LEU A 182 19.16 2.20 0.68
C LEU A 182 20.32 2.00 1.66
N ALA A 183 21.45 1.45 1.19
CA ALA A 183 22.63 1.19 2.00
C ALA A 183 23.61 2.37 2.11
N SER A 184 23.35 3.49 1.41
CA SER A 184 24.27 4.62 1.30
C SER A 184 24.56 5.38 2.60
N GLY A 185 23.76 5.18 3.64
CA GLY A 185 23.79 5.99 4.87
C GLY A 185 23.18 7.39 4.71
N SER A 186 22.84 7.81 3.48
CA SER A 186 22.11 9.06 3.23
C SER A 186 20.61 8.84 3.36
N HIS A 187 19.99 9.51 4.33
CA HIS A 187 18.54 9.45 4.53
C HIS A 187 17.76 9.89 3.28
N THR A 188 18.22 10.94 2.57
CA THR A 188 17.56 11.43 1.35
C THR A 188 17.55 10.38 0.24
N ARG A 189 18.66 9.66 0.05
CA ARG A 189 18.77 8.60 -0.95
C ARG A 189 17.93 7.38 -0.59
N ALA A 190 17.99 6.96 0.67
CA ALA A 190 17.15 5.87 1.15
C ALA A 190 15.65 6.20 1.01
N ASN A 191 15.27 7.45 1.31
CA ASN A 191 13.91 7.94 1.14
C ASN A 191 13.47 7.93 -0.32
N ALA A 192 14.31 8.43 -1.25
CA ALA A 192 14.01 8.38 -2.68
C ALA A 192 13.86 6.93 -3.19
N ALA A 193 14.70 6.01 -2.72
CA ALA A 193 14.63 4.60 -3.08
C ALA A 193 13.35 3.93 -2.54
N LEU A 194 12.97 4.20 -1.29
CA LEU A 194 11.72 3.71 -0.70
C LEU A 194 10.49 4.26 -1.44
N ALA A 195 10.51 5.54 -1.83
CA ALA A 195 9.45 6.16 -2.61
C ALA A 195 9.27 5.49 -3.97
N LEU A 196 10.37 5.18 -4.68
CA LEU A 196 10.33 4.44 -5.94
C LEU A 196 9.83 3.00 -5.74
N LEU A 197 10.31 2.29 -4.72
CA LEU A 197 9.86 0.92 -4.42
C LEU A 197 8.36 0.88 -4.12
N ALA A 198 7.86 1.85 -3.35
CA ALA A 198 6.42 1.98 -3.10
C ALA A 198 5.66 2.26 -4.40
N ALA A 199 6.11 3.25 -5.18
CA ALA A 199 5.47 3.64 -6.45
C ALA A 199 5.41 2.50 -7.47
N ALA A 200 6.45 1.66 -7.54
CA ALA A 200 6.53 0.55 -8.48
C ALA A 200 5.52 -0.57 -8.20
N VAL A 201 5.10 -0.75 -6.95
CA VAL A 201 4.19 -1.84 -6.55
C VAL A 201 2.78 -1.37 -6.21
N ASP A 202 2.59 -0.07 -5.98
CA ASP A 202 1.29 0.54 -5.69
C ASP A 202 0.30 0.21 -6.82
N GLY A 203 -0.79 -0.50 -6.49
CA GLY A 203 -1.79 -0.95 -7.44
C GLY A 203 -1.37 -2.06 -8.43
N ARG A 204 -0.18 -2.65 -8.30
CA ARG A 204 0.41 -3.56 -9.30
C ARG A 204 0.78 -4.93 -8.73
N PRO A 205 -0.18 -5.88 -8.66
CA PRO A 205 0.04 -7.16 -7.99
C PRO A 205 1.13 -8.03 -8.64
N ALA A 206 1.24 -8.02 -9.97
CA ALA A 206 2.29 -8.79 -10.67
C ALA A 206 3.70 -8.27 -10.35
N VAL A 207 3.88 -6.95 -10.36
CA VAL A 207 5.15 -6.30 -10.00
C VAL A 207 5.46 -6.49 -8.52
N ALA A 208 4.45 -6.40 -7.65
CA ALA A 208 4.60 -6.61 -6.22
C ALA A 208 5.06 -8.04 -5.88
N ARG A 209 4.53 -9.06 -6.59
CA ARG A 209 5.00 -10.45 -6.48
C ARG A 209 6.44 -10.62 -6.93
N GLU A 210 6.80 -10.05 -8.08
CA GLU A 210 8.17 -10.11 -8.59
C GLU A 210 9.15 -9.43 -7.63
N LEU A 211 8.77 -8.24 -7.10
CA LEU A 211 9.58 -7.55 -6.11
C LEU A 211 9.73 -8.38 -4.85
N ALA A 212 8.65 -8.96 -4.31
CA ALA A 212 8.73 -9.78 -3.12
C ALA A 212 9.55 -11.08 -3.31
N ALA A 213 9.65 -11.59 -4.53
CA ALA A 213 10.48 -12.74 -4.85
C ALA A 213 11.97 -12.39 -5.01
N SER A 214 12.26 -11.24 -5.64
CA SER A 214 13.62 -10.80 -5.96
C SER A 214 14.28 -9.93 -4.89
N PHE A 215 13.51 -9.31 -4.00
CA PHE A 215 14.03 -8.36 -3.03
C PHE A 215 14.77 -9.02 -1.87
N ASP A 216 16.00 -8.56 -1.61
CA ASP A 216 16.79 -8.98 -0.46
C ASP A 216 16.28 -8.33 0.85
N PHE A 217 15.38 -9.03 1.53
CA PHE A 217 14.90 -8.62 2.86
C PHE A 217 15.91 -8.82 3.99
N SER A 218 17.10 -9.38 3.72
CA SER A 218 18.18 -9.48 4.70
C SER A 218 19.04 -8.21 4.78
N LEU A 219 18.79 -7.23 3.90
CA LEU A 219 19.52 -5.98 3.84
C LEU A 219 19.55 -5.26 5.20
N GLN A 220 20.75 -5.09 5.75
CA GLN A 220 20.98 -4.51 7.09
C GLN A 220 20.49 -3.05 7.22
N ALA A 221 20.25 -2.37 6.10
CA ALA A 221 19.68 -1.03 6.10
C ALA A 221 18.20 -1.03 6.54
N LEU A 222 17.42 -2.06 6.25
CA LEU A 222 15.96 -2.07 6.46
C LEU A 222 15.56 -1.86 7.94
N PRO A 223 16.14 -2.56 8.93
CA PRO A 223 15.81 -2.31 10.33
C PRO A 223 16.06 -0.86 10.73
N ARG A 224 17.15 -0.26 10.23
CA ARG A 224 17.51 1.14 10.52
C ARG A 224 16.49 2.12 9.94
N LEU A 225 16.01 1.85 8.73
CA LEU A 225 15.01 2.69 8.04
C LEU A 225 13.64 2.60 8.72
N SER A 226 13.30 1.46 9.33
CA SER A 226 12.05 1.30 10.06
C SER A 226 12.04 1.98 11.43
N ASN A 227 13.20 2.24 12.04
CA ASN A 227 13.29 2.80 13.38
C ASN A 227 12.89 4.27 13.42
N HIS A 228 12.20 4.65 14.48
CA HIS A 228 11.87 6.05 14.76
C HIS A 228 13.11 6.77 15.32
N VAL A 229 13.90 7.41 14.47
CA VAL A 229 14.98 8.31 14.92
C VAL A 229 14.38 9.70 15.21
N PRO A 230 14.52 10.25 16.43
CA PRO A 230 14.16 11.64 16.70
C PRO A 230 14.94 12.54 15.73
N MET A 231 14.24 13.27 14.89
CA MET A 231 14.82 14.18 13.90
C MET A 231 15.76 15.16 14.63
N GLN A 232 17.04 15.19 14.26
CA GLN A 232 18.01 16.12 14.86
C GLN A 232 17.50 17.57 14.72
N ARG A 233 17.69 18.35 15.80
CA ARG A 233 17.09 19.67 16.06
C ARG A 233 17.29 20.76 14.99
N GLU A 234 18.12 20.56 13.96
CA GLU A 234 18.38 21.59 12.94
C GLU A 234 17.21 21.78 11.97
N SER A 235 16.56 20.71 11.54
CA SER A 235 15.41 20.78 10.62
C SER A 235 14.13 21.32 11.28
N ALA A 236 14.03 21.23 12.62
CA ALA A 236 12.93 21.80 13.39
C ALA A 236 12.91 23.34 13.35
N LYS A 237 14.05 24.00 13.08
CA LYS A 237 14.11 25.46 12.89
C LYS A 237 13.49 25.89 11.55
N VAL A 238 13.57 25.05 10.51
CA VAL A 238 13.03 25.36 9.16
C VAL A 238 11.50 25.25 9.13
N GLY A 239 10.92 24.26 9.83
CA GLY A 239 9.47 24.13 9.99
C GLY A 239 8.83 25.30 10.77
N ARG A 240 9.56 25.86 11.74
CA ARG A 240 9.09 26.99 12.57
C ARG A 240 8.90 28.29 11.78
N LYS A 241 9.59 28.47 10.64
CA LYS A 241 9.48 29.70 9.83
C LYS A 241 8.25 29.70 8.92
N ARG A 242 7.67 28.54 8.58
CA ARG A 242 6.43 28.45 7.79
C ARG A 242 5.14 28.64 8.61
N LEU A 243 5.19 28.37 9.92
CA LEU A 243 4.04 28.48 10.82
C LEU A 243 3.84 29.88 11.44
N ARG A 244 4.73 30.84 11.16
CA ARG A 244 4.67 32.20 11.74
C ARG A 244 3.96 33.23 10.84
N GLY A 245 3.26 32.77 9.81
CA GLY A 245 2.61 33.60 8.81
C GLY A 245 1.08 33.67 8.87
N SER A 246 0.42 32.94 9.77
CA SER A 246 -1.03 33.06 9.97
C SER A 246 -1.32 32.98 11.46
N GLY A 247 -1.80 34.09 12.03
CA GLY A 247 -2.41 34.09 13.36
C GLY A 247 -3.67 33.24 13.32
N ASP A 248 -3.74 32.25 14.20
CA ASP A 248 -4.65 32.26 15.34
C ASP A 248 -4.30 31.08 16.24
N GLY A 249 -4.45 31.29 17.53
CA GLY A 249 -3.96 30.39 18.57
C GLY A 249 -4.69 29.07 18.56
N ASP A 250 -3.92 27.99 18.40
CA ASP A 250 -4.22 26.73 19.05
C ASP A 250 -2.90 25.99 19.28
N GLY A 251 -2.80 25.31 20.42
CA GLY A 251 -1.63 24.53 20.84
C GLY A 251 -1.44 23.27 20.01
N ALA A 252 -1.32 23.42 18.68
CA ALA A 252 -1.20 22.35 17.73
C ALA A 252 0.11 21.57 17.98
N ALA A 253 -0.04 20.38 18.59
CA ALA A 253 0.90 19.30 18.42
C ALA A 253 1.29 19.25 16.93
N ALA A 254 2.59 19.37 16.64
CA ALA A 254 3.11 19.51 15.29
C ALA A 254 2.41 18.52 14.34
N ARG A 255 1.48 19.04 13.54
CA ARG A 255 0.73 18.25 12.57
C ARG A 255 1.75 17.79 11.54
N TRP A 256 2.18 16.54 11.65
CA TRP A 256 3.14 15.95 10.71
C TRP A 256 2.50 16.02 9.33
N PRO A 257 3.14 16.67 8.34
CA PRO A 257 2.61 16.69 6.99
C PRO A 257 2.56 15.26 6.47
N HIS A 258 1.41 14.85 5.91
CA HIS A 258 1.35 13.66 5.05
C HIS A 258 2.51 13.75 4.05
N PRO A 259 3.27 12.67 3.79
CA PRO A 259 4.28 12.77 2.76
C PRO A 259 3.55 13.11 1.45
N PRO A 260 4.02 14.14 0.74
CA PRO A 260 3.49 14.48 -0.57
C PRO A 260 3.55 13.25 -1.48
N SER A 261 2.75 13.24 -2.55
CA SER A 261 3.02 12.32 -3.65
C SER A 261 4.49 12.47 -4.09
N PRO A 262 5.23 11.41 -4.47
CA PRO A 262 6.56 11.53 -5.07
C PRO A 262 6.66 12.51 -6.24
N ALA A 263 5.56 12.74 -6.95
CA ALA A 263 5.46 13.80 -7.96
C ALA A 263 5.61 15.20 -7.34
N ASP A 264 5.06 15.41 -6.15
CA ASP A 264 5.12 16.66 -5.39
C ASP A 264 6.32 16.73 -4.42
N MET A 265 7.00 15.61 -4.18
CA MET A 265 8.14 15.55 -3.26
C MET A 265 9.35 16.26 -3.87
N SER A 266 9.66 17.44 -3.36
CA SER A 266 10.97 18.05 -3.57
C SER A 266 12.05 17.28 -2.81
N VAL A 267 13.32 17.48 -3.19
CA VAL A 267 14.46 16.95 -2.43
C VAL A 267 14.42 17.42 -0.97
N LYS A 268 13.90 18.63 -0.73
CA LYS A 268 13.72 19.20 0.61
C LYS A 268 12.65 18.46 1.40
N ASP A 269 11.58 18.00 0.75
CA ASP A 269 10.54 17.20 1.40
C ASP A 269 11.10 15.83 1.77
N LEU A 270 11.87 15.18 0.90
CA LEU A 270 12.56 13.93 1.23
C LEU A 270 13.50 14.09 2.43
N GLN A 271 14.20 15.21 2.55
CA GLN A 271 15.08 15.50 3.70
C GLN A 271 14.29 15.74 4.99
N ALA A 272 13.09 16.29 4.89
CA ALA A 272 12.24 16.55 6.03
C ALA A 272 11.50 15.29 6.53
N GLN A 273 11.33 14.27 5.69
CA GLN A 273 10.60 13.07 6.04
C GLN A 273 11.46 12.06 6.81
N PRO A 274 10.99 11.53 7.97
CA PRO A 274 11.63 10.40 8.62
C PRO A 274 11.61 9.18 7.69
N SER A 275 12.72 8.43 7.56
CA SER A 275 12.74 7.24 6.69
C SER A 275 11.68 6.20 7.04
N ARG A 276 11.28 6.14 8.32
CA ARG A 276 10.19 5.29 8.80
C ARG A 276 8.89 5.51 8.03
N VAL A 277 8.57 6.77 7.69
CA VAL A 277 7.35 7.13 6.95
C VAL A 277 7.31 6.40 5.60
N LEU A 278 8.37 6.54 4.81
CA LEU A 278 8.45 5.94 3.49
C LEU A 278 8.68 4.43 3.54
N PHE A 279 9.30 3.93 4.62
CA PHE A 279 9.40 2.50 4.88
C PHE A 279 8.01 1.89 5.09
N VAL A 280 7.16 2.52 5.92
CA VAL A 280 5.78 2.06 6.13
C VAL A 280 4.99 2.15 4.84
N ASP A 281 5.10 3.25 4.08
CA ASP A 281 4.39 3.38 2.79
C ASP A 281 4.80 2.29 1.79
N PHE A 282 6.09 1.95 1.71
CA PHE A 282 6.57 0.82 0.91
C PHE A 282 5.94 -0.51 1.32
N VAL A 283 5.89 -0.82 2.61
CA VAL A 283 5.27 -2.06 3.09
C VAL A 283 3.77 -2.06 2.83
N LEU A 284 3.09 -0.92 3.01
CA LEU A 284 1.66 -0.80 2.72
C LEU A 284 1.33 -0.92 1.24
N ALA A 285 2.19 -0.43 0.35
CA ALA A 285 2.04 -0.61 -1.09
C ALA A 285 2.10 -2.10 -1.45
N LEU A 286 3.05 -2.85 -0.89
CA LEU A 286 3.12 -4.32 -1.06
C LEU A 286 1.87 -5.05 -0.54
N LEU A 287 1.32 -4.61 0.59
CA LEU A 287 0.10 -5.21 1.17
C LEU A 287 -1.18 -4.78 0.44
N SER A 288 -1.11 -3.76 -0.42
CA SER A 288 -2.27 -3.23 -1.13
C SER A 288 -2.64 -3.98 -2.41
N ALA A 289 -1.83 -4.93 -2.83
CA ALA A 289 -2.02 -5.74 -4.04
C ALA A 289 -3.19 -6.76 -3.99
N GLU A 290 -3.99 -6.78 -2.91
CA GLU A 290 -5.12 -7.71 -2.67
C GLU A 290 -4.80 -9.21 -2.85
N ASP A 291 -3.51 -9.56 -2.83
CA ASP A 291 -3.00 -10.92 -2.96
C ASP A 291 -2.59 -11.46 -1.58
N TYR A 292 -3.32 -12.45 -1.07
CA TYR A 292 -3.06 -13.07 0.24
C TYR A 292 -1.74 -13.87 0.27
N GLY A 293 -1.33 -14.47 -0.86
CA GLY A 293 -0.06 -15.16 -0.97
C GLY A 293 1.11 -14.18 -0.82
N LEU A 294 0.99 -13.02 -1.45
CA LEU A 294 1.93 -11.92 -1.30
C LEU A 294 1.90 -11.35 0.12
N ALA A 295 0.72 -11.06 0.68
CA ALA A 295 0.58 -10.57 2.05
C ALA A 295 1.24 -11.55 3.05
N ARG A 296 1.12 -12.86 2.83
CA ARG A 296 1.84 -13.89 3.58
C ARG A 296 3.34 -13.82 3.42
N ALA A 297 3.84 -13.69 2.19
CA ALA A 297 5.27 -13.58 1.94
C ALA A 297 5.86 -12.33 2.63
N VAL A 298 5.15 -11.19 2.57
CA VAL A 298 5.55 -9.90 3.14
C VAL A 298 5.48 -9.91 4.66
N LEU A 299 4.34 -10.27 5.25
CA LEU A 299 4.16 -10.31 6.71
C LEU A 299 4.97 -11.43 7.38
N GLY A 300 5.31 -12.48 6.64
CA GLY A 300 6.26 -13.50 7.09
C GLY A 300 7.68 -12.97 7.30
N ARG A 301 8.04 -11.82 6.72
CA ARG A 301 9.32 -11.16 6.95
C ARG A 301 9.25 -10.34 8.23
N LYS A 302 9.92 -10.82 9.29
CA LYS A 302 10.01 -10.13 10.58
C LYS A 302 10.44 -8.67 10.44
N VAL A 303 11.40 -8.36 9.57
CA VAL A 303 11.89 -6.98 9.38
C VAL A 303 10.80 -6.02 8.90
N LEU A 304 9.88 -6.48 8.05
CA LEU A 304 8.79 -5.66 7.53
C LEU A 304 7.66 -5.55 8.53
N ALA A 305 7.18 -6.69 9.03
CA ALA A 305 6.05 -6.72 9.96
C ALA A 305 6.38 -6.02 11.29
N ALA A 306 7.54 -6.30 11.87
CA ALA A 306 8.03 -5.60 13.05
C ALA A 306 8.34 -4.13 12.71
N GLY A 307 8.90 -3.84 11.53
CA GLY A 307 9.19 -2.47 11.10
C GLY A 307 7.94 -1.59 11.02
N VAL A 308 6.79 -2.13 10.62
CA VAL A 308 5.51 -1.41 10.62
C VAL A 308 4.98 -1.28 12.05
N LEU A 309 4.84 -2.38 12.79
CA LEU A 309 4.15 -2.38 14.09
C LEU A 309 4.97 -1.77 15.22
N HIS A 310 6.29 -1.95 15.23
CA HIS A 310 7.15 -1.36 16.25
C HIS A 310 7.28 0.13 15.98
N GLY A 311 6.79 0.97 16.90
CA GLY A 311 6.77 2.42 16.72
C GLY A 311 5.50 2.96 16.06
N ILE A 312 4.48 2.12 15.78
CA ILE A 312 3.19 2.58 15.22
C ILE A 312 2.51 3.64 16.10
N ALA A 313 2.77 3.60 17.41
CA ALA A 313 2.33 4.64 18.32
C ALA A 313 3.11 5.95 18.18
N ARG A 314 4.14 6.06 17.37
CA ARG A 314 4.79 7.36 17.09
C ARG A 314 4.41 7.90 15.72
N ASP A 315 3.70 7.09 14.93
CA ASP A 315 3.29 7.48 13.60
C ASP A 315 2.08 8.43 13.65
N PRO A 316 1.89 9.28 12.62
CA PRO A 316 0.71 10.12 12.50
C PRO A 316 -0.57 9.27 12.53
N PRO A 317 -1.67 9.77 13.12
CA PRO A 317 -2.88 8.98 13.35
C PRO A 317 -3.48 8.43 12.05
N ASP A 318 -3.46 9.17 10.95
CA ASP A 318 -4.00 8.71 9.67
C ASP A 318 -3.18 7.56 9.11
N ARG A 319 -1.85 7.63 9.20
CA ARG A 319 -0.96 6.55 8.78
C ARG A 319 -1.10 5.33 9.68
N ALA A 320 -1.16 5.53 10.99
CA ALA A 320 -1.43 4.46 11.94
C ALA A 320 -2.76 3.77 11.62
N THR A 321 -3.80 4.54 11.29
CA THR A 321 -5.11 4.01 10.87
C THR A 321 -4.98 3.13 9.63
N ILE A 322 -4.36 3.63 8.55
CA ILE A 322 -4.19 2.89 7.30
C ILE A 322 -3.40 1.61 7.54
N ALA A 323 -2.28 1.70 8.26
CA ALA A 323 -1.42 0.56 8.53
C ALA A 323 -2.11 -0.50 9.38
N LEU A 324 -2.79 -0.10 10.46
CA LEU A 324 -3.49 -1.03 11.34
C LEU A 324 -4.69 -1.67 10.64
N ARG A 325 -5.44 -0.93 9.84
CA ARG A 325 -6.54 -1.49 9.02
C ARG A 325 -6.01 -2.51 8.01
N ARG A 326 -4.94 -2.17 7.29
CA ARG A 326 -4.36 -3.10 6.31
C ARG A 326 -3.81 -4.35 6.98
N VAL A 327 -3.12 -4.22 8.11
CA VAL A 327 -2.68 -5.38 8.91
C VAL A 327 -3.88 -6.20 9.39
N ALA A 328 -4.96 -5.57 9.85
CA ALA A 328 -6.17 -6.27 10.28
C ALA A 328 -6.84 -7.05 9.12
N GLN A 329 -6.96 -6.44 7.94
CA GLN A 329 -7.47 -7.13 6.73
C GLN A 329 -6.63 -8.38 6.41
N CYS A 330 -5.31 -8.24 6.41
CA CYS A 330 -4.41 -9.35 6.08
C CYS A 330 -4.34 -10.45 7.17
N THR A 331 -4.73 -10.17 8.42
CA THR A 331 -4.51 -11.08 9.56
C THR A 331 -5.78 -11.57 10.25
N VAL A 332 -6.78 -10.70 10.44
CA VAL A 332 -8.04 -10.97 11.17
C VAL A 332 -9.13 -11.44 10.21
N GLU A 333 -9.37 -10.67 9.15
CA GLU A 333 -10.48 -10.92 8.21
C GLU A 333 -10.16 -12.13 7.33
N GLY A 334 -8.90 -12.24 6.88
CA GLY A 334 -8.45 -13.34 6.03
C GLY A 334 -9.08 -13.28 4.64
N SER A 335 -8.72 -14.23 3.78
CA SER A 335 -9.25 -14.26 2.41
C SER A 335 -10.73 -14.61 2.40
N HIS A 336 -11.53 -13.74 1.77
CA HIS A 336 -12.95 -13.98 1.50
C HIS A 336 -13.18 -15.23 0.62
N ASP A 337 -12.16 -15.67 -0.13
CA ASP A 337 -12.30 -16.66 -1.20
C ASP A 337 -11.85 -18.09 -0.80
N GLY A 338 -12.04 -18.45 0.48
CA GLY A 338 -11.55 -19.74 1.02
C GLY A 338 -10.01 -19.85 1.06
N GLY A 339 -9.32 -18.73 0.86
CA GLY A 339 -7.87 -18.66 0.68
C GLY A 339 -7.05 -18.96 1.94
N VAL A 340 -5.78 -19.28 1.69
CA VAL A 340 -4.75 -19.64 2.68
C VAL A 340 -4.59 -18.55 3.73
N ARG A 341 -5.02 -18.82 4.97
CA ARG A 341 -4.73 -17.97 6.14
C ARG A 341 -3.25 -17.97 6.49
N LEU A 342 -2.81 -16.91 7.17
CA LEU A 342 -1.46 -16.85 7.72
C LEU A 342 -1.28 -17.95 8.78
N PRO A 343 -0.17 -18.71 8.77
CA PRO A 343 0.09 -19.70 9.80
C PRO A 343 0.18 -19.05 11.18
N THR A 344 -0.34 -19.72 12.20
CA THR A 344 -0.29 -19.24 13.59
C THR A 344 1.11 -18.85 14.04
N ARG A 345 2.15 -19.57 13.59
CA ARG A 345 3.55 -19.24 13.88
C ARG A 345 3.93 -17.84 13.35
N VAL A 346 3.50 -17.49 12.14
CA VAL A 346 3.76 -16.18 11.53
C VAL A 346 3.03 -15.09 12.31
N LEU A 347 1.73 -15.28 12.56
CA LEU A 347 0.92 -14.34 13.34
C LEU A 347 1.51 -14.10 14.74
N SER A 348 1.91 -15.16 15.45
CA SER A 348 2.54 -15.05 16.77
C SER A 348 3.87 -14.29 16.75
N ALA A 349 4.60 -14.33 15.62
CA ALA A 349 5.87 -13.64 15.46
C ALA A 349 5.68 -12.15 15.12
N ILE A 350 4.62 -11.82 14.39
CA ILE A 350 4.23 -10.44 14.06
C ILE A 350 3.75 -9.71 15.33
N PHE A 351 2.88 -10.36 16.10
CA PHE A 351 2.27 -9.78 17.30
C PHE A 351 3.01 -10.17 18.59
N GLY A 352 4.31 -9.89 18.62
CA GLY A 352 5.11 -10.00 19.83
C GLY A 352 4.83 -8.88 20.85
N ASP A 353 5.49 -8.96 22.01
CA ASP A 353 5.31 -8.03 23.14
C ASP A 353 5.42 -6.54 22.74
N ALA A 354 6.40 -6.21 21.89
CA ALA A 354 6.60 -4.83 21.44
C ALA A 354 5.45 -4.33 20.57
N ALA A 355 4.95 -5.13 19.62
CA ALA A 355 3.81 -4.75 18.78
C ALA A 355 2.55 -4.55 19.63
N VAL A 356 2.30 -5.46 20.57
CA VAL A 356 1.18 -5.40 21.52
C VAL A 356 1.22 -4.14 22.37
N GLU A 357 2.40 -3.79 22.91
CA GLU A 357 2.56 -2.56 23.70
C GLU A 357 2.27 -1.31 22.86
N GLN A 358 2.69 -1.28 21.60
CA GLN A 358 2.35 -0.17 20.71
C GLN A 358 0.84 -0.11 20.43
N LEU A 359 0.18 -1.24 20.16
CA LEU A 359 -1.29 -1.30 19.98
C LEU A 359 -2.03 -0.83 21.24
N ALA A 360 -1.54 -1.20 22.43
CA ALA A 360 -2.08 -0.72 23.70
C ALA A 360 -1.97 0.81 23.83
N ILE A 361 -0.82 1.38 23.45
CA ILE A 361 -0.63 2.84 23.46
C ILE A 361 -1.57 3.52 22.45
N VAL A 362 -1.68 3.01 21.22
CA VAL A 362 -2.56 3.62 20.19
C VAL A 362 -4.02 3.57 20.60
N SER A 363 -4.49 2.44 21.13
CA SER A 363 -5.89 2.28 21.56
C SER A 363 -6.30 3.18 22.73
N MET A 364 -5.35 3.72 23.51
CA MET A 364 -5.64 4.71 24.57
C MET A 364 -5.79 6.14 24.06
N ARG A 365 -5.47 6.43 22.79
CA ARG A 365 -5.45 7.80 22.24
C ARG A 365 -6.78 8.32 21.76
N ALA A 366 -7.85 7.52 21.85
CA ALA A 366 -9.19 8.03 21.59
C ALA A 366 -9.52 9.10 22.63
N GLY A 367 -9.31 10.37 22.29
CA GLY A 367 -9.85 11.50 23.01
C GLY A 367 -11.38 11.52 22.96
N ARG A 368 -12.00 12.44 23.72
CA ARG A 368 -13.45 12.59 23.81
C ARG A 368 -14.13 12.99 22.49
N GLU A 369 -13.39 13.41 21.48
CA GLU A 369 -13.93 13.79 20.18
C GLU A 369 -14.11 12.55 19.29
N GLU A 370 -15.35 12.06 19.25
CA GLU A 370 -15.82 11.04 18.31
C GLU A 370 -15.75 11.61 16.88
N GLY A 371 -14.64 11.36 16.18
CA GLY A 371 -14.52 11.73 14.76
C GLY A 371 -13.11 12.04 14.26
N GLY A 372 -12.13 12.22 15.15
CA GLY A 372 -10.74 12.52 14.75
C GLY A 372 -9.96 11.30 14.24
N GLY A 373 -8.87 11.54 13.49
CA GLY A 373 -7.96 10.49 13.01
C GLY A 373 -7.38 9.62 14.14
N GLU A 374 -7.20 10.19 15.35
CA GLU A 374 -6.78 9.43 16.53
C GLU A 374 -7.82 8.39 16.97
N ALA A 375 -9.11 8.71 16.86
CA ALA A 375 -10.19 7.77 17.16
C ALA A 375 -10.22 6.61 16.14
N ALA A 376 -9.97 6.91 14.86
CA ALA A 376 -9.87 5.88 13.82
C ALA A 376 -8.68 4.93 14.06
N ALA A 377 -7.52 5.46 14.43
CA ALA A 377 -6.33 4.66 14.76
C ALA A 377 -6.56 3.82 16.01
N ALA A 378 -7.16 4.40 17.06
CA ALA A 378 -7.49 3.71 18.29
C ALA A 378 -8.51 2.58 18.06
N SER A 379 -9.51 2.81 17.21
CA SER A 379 -10.49 1.80 16.80
C SER A 379 -9.81 0.63 16.07
N ALA A 380 -8.95 0.91 15.09
CA ALA A 380 -8.21 -0.14 14.37
C ALA A 380 -7.28 -0.94 15.30
N ALA A 381 -6.60 -0.27 16.24
CA ALA A 381 -5.78 -0.93 17.26
C ALA A 381 -6.62 -1.83 18.18
N LYS A 382 -7.82 -1.36 18.58
CA LYS A 382 -8.75 -2.14 19.41
C LYS A 382 -9.24 -3.41 18.70
N VAL A 383 -9.55 -3.34 17.41
CA VAL A 383 -9.94 -4.53 16.62
C VAL A 383 -8.84 -5.59 16.66
N LEU A 384 -7.59 -5.19 16.43
CA LEU A 384 -6.44 -6.10 16.51
C LEU A 384 -6.26 -6.67 17.92
N LEU A 385 -6.28 -5.83 18.97
CA LEU A 385 -6.16 -6.29 20.36
C LEU A 385 -7.27 -7.26 20.76
N GLN A 386 -8.51 -7.01 20.32
CA GLN A 386 -9.64 -7.91 20.52
C GLN A 386 -9.42 -9.25 19.85
N ALA A 387 -8.96 -9.25 18.60
CA ALA A 387 -8.64 -10.48 17.88
C ALA A 387 -7.51 -11.26 18.57
N LEU A 388 -6.43 -10.59 19.00
CA LEU A 388 -5.30 -11.20 19.70
C LEU A 388 -5.68 -11.84 21.04
N ALA A 389 -6.62 -11.24 21.77
CA ALA A 389 -7.03 -11.72 23.09
C ALA A 389 -8.12 -12.81 23.04
N THR A 390 -8.91 -12.87 21.96
CA THR A 390 -10.07 -13.78 21.88
C THR A 390 -9.92 -14.89 20.84
N GLN A 391 -9.06 -14.74 19.83
CA GLN A 391 -8.94 -15.69 18.73
C GLN A 391 -7.69 -16.57 18.87
N PRO A 392 -7.83 -17.92 18.90
CA PRO A 392 -6.68 -18.81 19.01
C PRO A 392 -5.69 -18.76 17.85
N LEU A 393 -6.12 -18.24 16.69
CA LEU A 393 -5.35 -18.25 15.45
C LEU A 393 -4.04 -17.46 15.51
N PHE A 394 -3.95 -16.47 16.41
CA PHE A 394 -2.73 -15.69 16.65
C PHE A 394 -1.70 -16.41 17.52
N GLY A 395 -2.04 -17.57 18.09
CA GLY A 395 -1.12 -18.35 18.95
C GLY A 395 -0.80 -17.66 20.27
N ILE A 396 -1.62 -16.68 20.65
CA ILE A 396 -1.57 -15.99 21.95
C ILE A 396 -2.64 -16.56 22.86
N THR A 397 -3.89 -16.60 22.40
CA THR A 397 -5.00 -17.19 23.15
C THR A 397 -5.05 -18.71 22.94
N PRO A 398 -5.25 -19.53 23.99
CA PRO A 398 -5.41 -20.96 23.83
C PRO A 398 -6.73 -21.28 23.10
N PRO A 399 -6.80 -22.38 22.31
CA PRO A 399 -8.07 -22.94 21.89
C PRO A 399 -8.94 -23.25 23.12
N ARG A 400 -10.27 -23.01 23.01
CA ARG A 400 -11.23 -23.35 24.06
C ARG A 400 -11.03 -24.81 24.48
N ALA A 401 -10.98 -25.05 25.79
CA ALA A 401 -10.88 -26.37 26.45
C ALA A 401 -9.53 -27.12 26.43
N THR A 402 -8.38 -26.44 26.25
CA THR A 402 -7.08 -27.11 26.35
C THR A 402 -6.41 -26.92 27.72
N LEU A 403 -6.67 -27.84 28.67
CA LEU A 403 -5.87 -28.02 29.90
C LEU A 403 -4.49 -28.67 29.62
N CYS A 404 -4.11 -28.83 28.35
CA CYS A 404 -2.82 -29.42 27.99
C CYS A 404 -1.67 -28.42 28.26
N PRO A 405 -0.42 -28.90 28.42
CA PRO A 405 0.74 -28.03 28.68
C PRO A 405 0.96 -26.94 27.61
N ALA A 406 0.49 -27.15 26.38
CA ALA A 406 0.52 -26.13 25.34
C ALA A 406 -0.51 -25.01 25.58
N GLY A 407 -1.72 -25.37 26.03
CA GLY A 407 -2.78 -24.43 26.41
C GLY A 407 -2.40 -23.58 27.61
N VAL A 408 -1.74 -24.17 28.62
CA VAL A 408 -1.21 -23.43 29.79
C VAL A 408 -0.15 -22.40 29.38
N ARG A 409 0.77 -22.77 28.47
CA ARG A 409 1.79 -21.84 27.94
C ARG A 409 1.17 -20.70 27.13
N ALA A 410 0.15 -20.99 26.32
CA ALA A 410 -0.62 -19.98 25.61
C ALA A 410 -1.36 -19.06 26.59
N ALA A 411 -1.99 -19.61 27.62
CA ALA A 411 -2.69 -18.85 28.66
C ALA A 411 -1.74 -17.91 29.41
N ALA A 412 -0.54 -18.38 29.77
CA ALA A 412 0.49 -17.54 30.37
C ALA A 412 0.98 -16.42 29.43
N ARG A 413 1.06 -16.69 28.12
CA ARG A 413 1.39 -15.66 27.11
C ARG A 413 0.29 -14.62 26.97
N CYS A 414 -0.97 -15.06 26.89
CA CYS A 414 -2.13 -14.18 26.88
C CYS A 414 -2.21 -13.32 28.15
N ALA A 415 -2.03 -13.91 29.33
CA ALA A 415 -1.99 -13.18 30.60
C ALA A 415 -0.90 -12.09 30.63
N ARG A 416 0.31 -12.37 30.10
CA ARG A 416 1.36 -11.35 29.95
C ARG A 416 0.94 -10.20 29.03
N LEU A 417 0.26 -10.50 27.92
CA LEU A 417 -0.30 -9.49 27.01
C LEU A 417 -1.34 -8.64 27.75
N LEU A 418 -2.29 -9.26 28.44
CA LEU A 418 -3.36 -8.57 29.16
C LEU A 418 -2.81 -7.63 30.24
N LYS A 419 -1.73 -8.01 30.93
CA LYS A 419 -1.04 -7.15 31.91
C LYS A 419 -0.47 -5.87 31.29
N ARG A 420 -0.05 -5.91 30.02
CA ARG A 420 0.47 -4.72 29.31
C ARG A 420 -0.60 -3.71 28.96
N LEU A 421 -1.86 -4.13 28.91
CA LEU A 421 -3.00 -3.26 28.62
C LEU A 421 -3.34 -2.30 29.79
N ARG A 422 -2.71 -2.41 30.96
CA ARG A 422 -2.97 -1.49 32.10
C ARG A 422 -4.49 -1.26 32.33
N PRO A 423 -5.30 -2.32 32.50
CA PRO A 423 -6.77 -2.23 32.49
C PRO A 423 -7.34 -1.29 33.57
N THR A 424 -6.61 -1.07 34.66
CA THR A 424 -6.96 -0.10 35.71
C THR A 424 -6.99 1.35 35.23
N MET A 425 -6.34 1.65 34.10
CA MET A 425 -6.21 3.01 33.56
C MET A 425 -7.07 3.24 32.31
N CYS A 426 -7.66 2.19 31.73
CA CYS A 426 -8.45 2.30 30.51
C CYS A 426 -9.63 1.32 30.52
N ARG A 427 -10.86 1.84 30.50
CA ARG A 427 -12.09 1.03 30.53
C ARG A 427 -12.21 0.08 29.33
N ILE A 428 -11.69 0.47 28.17
CA ILE A 428 -11.68 -0.38 26.97
C ILE A 428 -10.77 -1.59 27.21
N HIS A 429 -9.60 -1.37 27.80
CA HIS A 429 -8.66 -2.43 28.14
C HIS A 429 -9.21 -3.33 29.25
N ALA A 430 -9.88 -2.78 30.27
CA ALA A 430 -10.59 -3.58 31.27
C ALA A 430 -11.62 -4.52 30.64
N ARG A 431 -12.48 -3.99 29.74
CA ARG A 431 -13.45 -4.81 29.00
C ARG A 431 -12.79 -5.90 28.16
N LEU A 432 -11.63 -5.62 27.56
CA LEU A 432 -10.89 -6.60 26.78
C LEU A 432 -10.32 -7.73 27.65
N VAL A 433 -9.83 -7.40 28.85
CA VAL A 433 -9.36 -8.39 29.83
C VAL A 433 -10.51 -9.30 30.27
N ILE A 434 -11.67 -8.72 30.59
CA ILE A 434 -12.88 -9.47 30.95
C ILE A 434 -13.30 -10.39 29.79
N ALA A 435 -13.40 -9.86 28.57
CA ALA A 435 -13.78 -10.65 27.40
C ALA A 435 -12.81 -11.82 27.13
N ALA A 436 -11.51 -11.63 27.37
CA ALA A 436 -10.51 -12.69 27.22
C ALA A 436 -10.64 -13.75 28.33
N ALA A 437 -10.92 -13.34 29.57
CA ALA A 437 -11.17 -14.22 30.70
C ALA A 437 -12.44 -15.06 30.49
N ASP A 438 -13.54 -14.42 30.07
CA ASP A 438 -14.82 -15.08 29.73
C ASP A 438 -14.66 -16.06 28.57
N ALA A 439 -13.84 -15.71 27.58
CA ALA A 439 -13.57 -16.59 26.45
C ALA A 439 -12.79 -17.84 26.84
N ASN A 440 -11.91 -17.75 27.86
CA ASN A 440 -11.01 -18.83 28.26
C ASN A 440 -10.65 -18.82 29.77
N PRO A 441 -11.20 -19.76 30.58
CA PRO A 441 -10.92 -19.85 32.02
C PRO A 441 -9.44 -20.03 32.39
N CYS A 442 -8.64 -20.67 31.53
CA CYS A 442 -7.19 -20.82 31.78
C CYS A 442 -6.47 -19.46 31.69
N VAL A 443 -6.93 -18.58 30.79
CA VAL A 443 -6.41 -17.20 30.70
C VAL A 443 -6.80 -16.42 31.94
N ALA A 444 -8.04 -16.56 32.44
CA ALA A 444 -8.49 -15.94 33.68
C ALA A 444 -7.62 -16.36 34.87
N ALA A 445 -7.43 -17.66 35.08
CA ALA A 445 -6.60 -18.19 36.15
C ALA A 445 -5.13 -17.72 36.05
N ALA A 446 -4.54 -17.77 34.85
CA ALA A 446 -3.18 -17.30 34.62
C ALA A 446 -3.02 -15.79 34.83
N TYR A 447 -4.04 -15.01 34.47
CA TYR A 447 -4.05 -13.57 34.68
C TYR A 447 -4.12 -13.24 36.17
N LEU A 448 -5.06 -13.82 36.92
CA LEU A 448 -5.19 -13.63 38.37
C LEU A 448 -3.90 -14.02 39.11
N ALA A 449 -3.30 -15.17 38.76
CA ALA A 449 -2.02 -15.61 39.34
C ALA A 449 -0.86 -14.64 39.06
N SER A 450 -0.97 -13.80 38.02
CA SER A 450 0.07 -12.82 37.65
C SER A 450 -0.08 -11.45 38.34
N LEU A 451 -1.22 -11.22 39.02
CA LEU A 451 -1.50 -9.98 39.73
C LEU A 451 -0.93 -10.05 41.15
N SER A 452 -0.08 -9.08 41.50
CA SER A 452 0.34 -8.85 42.88
C SER A 452 -0.71 -7.99 43.58
N ILE A 453 -1.87 -8.57 43.87
CA ILE A 453 -2.97 -7.85 44.52
C ILE A 453 -2.63 -7.69 46.00
N LYS A 454 -2.56 -6.44 46.48
CA LYS A 454 -2.66 -6.16 47.91
C LYS A 454 -4.12 -6.36 48.30
N VAL A 455 -4.38 -7.43 49.03
CA VAL A 455 -5.73 -7.79 49.50
C VAL A 455 -6.23 -6.76 50.54
N ASP A 456 -5.31 -6.06 51.20
CA ASP A 456 -5.65 -5.03 52.18
C ASP A 456 -6.46 -3.89 51.54
N PRO A 457 -7.61 -3.53 52.13
CA PRO A 457 -8.48 -2.51 51.57
C PRO A 457 -7.83 -1.14 51.56
N SER A 458 -7.91 -0.46 50.42
CA SER A 458 -7.47 0.93 50.29
C SER A 458 -8.46 1.74 49.46
N LEU A 459 -8.69 3.00 49.81
CA LEU A 459 -9.60 3.89 49.07
C LEU A 459 -9.00 4.45 47.77
N SER A 460 -7.90 3.88 47.27
CA SER A 460 -7.30 4.35 46.03
C SER A 460 -8.12 3.89 44.81
N GLU A 461 -8.29 4.76 43.81
CA GLU A 461 -8.98 4.45 42.55
C GLU A 461 -8.39 3.20 41.86
N ARG A 462 -7.06 3.05 41.94
CA ARG A 462 -6.36 1.86 41.44
C ARG A 462 -6.73 0.58 42.17
N TRP A 463 -6.95 0.64 43.48
CA TRP A 463 -7.36 -0.53 44.26
C TRP A 463 -8.81 -0.90 43.94
N LEU A 464 -9.72 0.08 43.92
CA LEU A 464 -11.14 -0.14 43.57
C LEU A 464 -11.30 -0.73 42.17
N THR A 465 -10.59 -0.19 41.18
CA THR A 465 -10.61 -0.71 39.80
C THR A 465 -9.98 -2.10 39.68
N SER A 466 -8.95 -2.40 40.48
CA SER A 466 -8.35 -3.75 40.53
C SER A 466 -9.32 -4.75 41.15
N MET A 467 -9.98 -4.40 42.25
CA MET A 467 -10.97 -5.27 42.91
C MET A 467 -12.18 -5.52 42.02
N ALA A 468 -12.68 -4.48 41.33
CA ALA A 468 -13.78 -4.59 40.39
C ALA A 468 -13.43 -5.41 39.12
N LEU A 469 -12.15 -5.56 38.78
CA LEU A 469 -11.70 -6.42 37.68
C LEU A 469 -11.59 -7.89 38.12
N THR A 470 -11.41 -8.14 39.41
CA THR A 470 -11.17 -9.49 39.96
C THR A 470 -12.40 -10.16 40.56
N GLY A 471 -13.39 -9.39 40.99
CA GLY A 471 -14.71 -9.90 41.36
C GLY A 471 -15.59 -10.06 40.13
#